data_AF-A0A0A9Y350-F1
#
_entry.id   AF-A0A0A9Y350-F1
#
_cell.length_a   1.000
_cell.length_b   1.000
_cell.length_c   1.000
_cell.angle_alpha   90.00
_cell.angle_beta   90.00
_cell.angle_gamma   90.00
#
_symmetry.space_group_name_H-M   'P 1'
#
loop_
_entity.id
_entity.type
_entity.pdbx_description
1 polymer ?
#
loop_
_entity_poly.entity_id
_entity_poly.type
_entity_poly.pdbx_seq_one_letter_code
_entity_poly.pdbx_strand_id
1 'polypeptide(L)'
;MSDIGEHDRIILNSIFNPFLPIGEPNYDGDLAEELTDNEEITPSVARAKEIEVQGVQSAEAGDLDGAERLFTEALHISERASGYNNRAQVFRLQGKDDEAILDLNRAIEMSGGSGKAGCQAYCQRALLHRRNGRDVAAKEDFTKAAQLGSLFARHQLVEMNPYAAMCNQMLNDMMMKLNRMDYTNGVTKENDKS
;
A
#
# COMPACT_ATOMS: atom_id res chain seq x y z
N MET A 1 -22.82 0.71 -23.53
CA MET A 1 -21.67 0.24 -22.73
C MET A 1 -21.07 1.47 -22.10
N SER A 2 -21.30 1.69 -20.81
CA SER A 2 -20.69 2.80 -20.09
C SER A 2 -20.10 2.23 -18.82
N ASP A 3 -19.04 1.45 -19.01
CA ASP A 3 -18.13 0.98 -17.97
C ASP A 3 -16.82 1.68 -18.24
N ILE A 4 -16.42 2.53 -17.31
CA ILE A 4 -15.08 3.10 -17.27
C ILE A 4 -14.17 1.94 -16.81
N GLY A 5 -13.24 1.52 -17.67
CA GLY A 5 -12.45 0.30 -17.44
C GLY A 5 -11.46 0.43 -16.28
N GLU A 6 -10.97 -0.70 -15.77
CA GLU A 6 -9.84 -0.80 -14.81
C GLU A 6 -8.68 0.16 -15.17
N HIS A 7 -8.41 0.26 -16.48
CA HIS A 7 -7.39 1.11 -17.09
C HIS A 7 -7.67 2.61 -16.90
N ASP A 8 -8.93 3.03 -16.94
CA ASP A 8 -9.32 4.43 -16.82
C ASP A 8 -9.31 4.90 -15.35
N ARG A 9 -9.50 3.97 -14.39
CA ARG A 9 -9.36 4.23 -12.94
C ARG A 9 -7.90 4.41 -12.52
N ILE A 10 -6.98 3.60 -13.05
CA ILE A 10 -5.53 3.69 -12.80
C ILE A 10 -4.93 4.98 -13.41
N ILE A 11 -5.44 5.40 -14.56
CA ILE A 11 -5.02 6.62 -15.23
C ILE A 11 -5.57 7.87 -14.51
N LEU A 12 -6.81 7.87 -14.00
CA LEU A 12 -7.31 8.96 -13.12
C LEU A 12 -6.45 9.09 -11.84
N ASN A 13 -5.98 7.98 -11.28
CA ASN A 13 -5.12 7.95 -10.10
C ASN A 13 -3.76 8.60 -10.30
N SER A 14 -3.14 8.30 -11.43
CA SER A 14 -1.79 8.78 -11.78
C SER A 14 -1.76 10.26 -12.19
N ILE A 15 -2.93 10.83 -12.51
CA ILE A 15 -3.05 12.21 -12.98
C ILE A 15 -3.41 13.18 -11.84
N PHE A 16 -4.21 12.77 -10.84
CA PHE A 16 -4.75 13.70 -9.83
C PHE A 16 -4.10 13.67 -8.44
N ASN A 17 -3.31 12.65 -8.07
CA ASN A 17 -2.65 12.61 -6.76
C ASN A 17 -1.14 12.30 -6.84
N PRO A 18 -0.32 13.32 -7.09
CA PRO A 18 1.13 13.20 -7.21
C PRO A 18 1.87 12.85 -5.90
N PHE A 19 1.19 12.75 -4.75
CA PHE A 19 1.77 12.39 -3.42
C PHE A 19 0.80 11.66 -2.47
N LEU A 20 -0.27 11.01 -2.98
CA LEU A 20 -1.21 10.26 -2.12
C LEU A 20 -1.62 8.93 -2.77
N PRO A 21 -1.73 7.84 -1.98
CA PRO A 21 -2.34 6.60 -2.42
C PRO A 21 -3.84 6.81 -2.59
N ILE A 22 -4.35 6.76 -3.82
CA ILE A 22 -5.78 6.66 -4.06
C ILE A 22 -6.14 5.18 -4.27
N GLY A 23 -7.12 4.71 -3.48
CA GLY A 23 -7.81 3.42 -3.62
C GLY A 23 -6.88 2.22 -3.56
N GLU A 24 -6.41 1.85 -2.34
CA GLU A 24 -5.28 0.91 -2.13
C GLU A 24 -5.23 -0.13 -3.25
N PRO A 25 -4.18 -0.08 -4.09
CA PRO A 25 -4.08 -1.03 -5.18
C PRO A 25 -4.12 -2.42 -4.56
N ASN A 26 -4.79 -3.35 -5.22
CA ASN A 26 -4.32 -4.72 -5.14
C ASN A 26 -2.82 -4.64 -5.45
N TYR A 27 -1.97 -4.86 -4.43
CA TYR A 27 -0.49 -4.81 -4.55
C TYR A 27 0.04 -5.83 -5.57
N ASP A 28 -0.86 -6.63 -6.14
CA ASP A 28 -0.69 -7.44 -7.33
C ASP A 28 -0.21 -6.64 -8.55
N GLY A 29 -0.55 -5.35 -8.69
CA GLY A 29 -0.31 -4.58 -9.91
C GLY A 29 1.10 -3.96 -10.09
N ASP A 30 1.93 -3.91 -9.05
CA ASP A 30 3.16 -3.09 -9.00
C ASP A 30 4.45 -3.90 -8.87
N LEU A 31 4.39 -5.22 -9.08
CA LEU A 31 5.57 -6.06 -9.11
C LEU A 31 6.24 -5.95 -10.49
N ALA A 32 7.51 -5.54 -10.51
CA ALA A 32 8.26 -5.37 -11.76
C ALA A 32 8.46 -6.69 -12.56
N GLU A 33 8.28 -7.83 -11.88
CA GLU A 33 8.35 -9.18 -12.40
C GLU A 33 7.23 -9.98 -11.69
N GLU A 34 6.55 -10.90 -12.40
CA GLU A 34 5.44 -11.66 -11.83
C GLU A 34 5.97 -12.63 -10.75
N LEU A 35 6.02 -12.14 -9.50
CA LEU A 35 6.36 -13.00 -8.37
C LEU A 35 5.27 -14.05 -8.24
N THR A 36 5.70 -15.30 -8.15
CA THR A 36 4.82 -16.43 -7.88
C THR A 36 5.28 -17.10 -6.61
N ASP A 37 4.31 -17.57 -5.83
CA ASP A 37 4.57 -18.40 -4.68
C ASP A 37 4.52 -19.87 -5.12
N ASN A 38 5.58 -20.62 -4.81
CA ASN A 38 5.58 -22.06 -5.04
C ASN A 38 4.71 -22.73 -3.98
N GLU A 39 3.51 -23.12 -4.38
CA GLU A 39 2.52 -23.69 -3.49
C GLU A 39 2.17 -25.11 -3.88
N GLU A 40 1.89 -25.94 -2.88
CA GLU A 40 1.46 -27.32 -3.10
C GLU A 40 0.02 -27.36 -3.66
N ILE A 41 -0.17 -28.08 -4.77
CA ILE A 41 -1.47 -28.23 -5.41
C ILE A 41 -2.21 -29.39 -4.75
N THR A 42 -2.90 -29.10 -3.65
CA THR A 42 -3.76 -30.06 -2.94
C THR A 42 -5.23 -29.64 -2.97
N PRO A 43 -6.18 -30.58 -2.82
CA PRO A 43 -7.61 -30.23 -2.72
C PRO A 43 -7.93 -29.31 -1.53
N SER A 44 -7.19 -29.40 -0.43
CA SER A 44 -7.34 -28.49 0.71
C SER A 44 -6.88 -27.07 0.38
N VAL A 45 -5.75 -26.92 -0.34
CA VAL A 45 -5.28 -25.62 -0.82
C VAL A 45 -6.26 -25.00 -1.81
N ALA A 46 -6.83 -25.79 -2.73
CA ALA A 46 -7.84 -25.31 -3.66
C ALA A 46 -9.09 -24.79 -2.93
N ARG A 47 -9.59 -25.55 -1.94
CA ARG A 47 -10.73 -25.13 -1.10
C ARG A 47 -10.41 -23.87 -0.30
N ALA A 48 -9.24 -23.78 0.32
CA ALA A 48 -8.83 -22.60 1.06
C ALA A 48 -8.78 -21.36 0.16
N LYS A 49 -8.25 -21.50 -1.07
CA LYS A 49 -8.23 -20.42 -2.07
C LYS A 49 -9.64 -19.94 -2.46
N GLU A 50 -10.59 -20.85 -2.65
CA GLU A 50 -11.99 -20.48 -2.94
C GLU A 50 -12.60 -19.65 -1.81
N ILE A 51 -12.34 -20.04 -0.56
CA ILE A 51 -12.82 -19.29 0.62
C ILE A 51 -12.08 -17.95 0.75
N GLU A 52 -10.79 -17.88 0.46
CA GLU A 52 -10.04 -16.62 0.40
C GLU A 52 -10.67 -15.66 -0.62
N VAL A 53 -11.03 -16.14 -1.82
CA VAL A 53 -11.70 -15.31 -2.83
C VAL A 53 -13.05 -14.78 -2.33
N GLN A 54 -13.83 -15.60 -1.61
CA GLN A 54 -15.06 -15.13 -0.97
C GLN A 54 -14.78 -14.09 0.12
N GLY A 55 -13.72 -14.29 0.91
CA GLY A 55 -13.27 -13.34 1.93
C GLY A 55 -12.89 -12.00 1.33
N VAL A 56 -12.18 -11.99 0.19
CA VAL A 56 -11.83 -10.76 -0.54
C VAL A 56 -13.10 -10.06 -1.02
N GLN A 57 -14.04 -10.78 -1.63
CA GLN A 57 -15.32 -10.20 -2.07
C GLN A 57 -16.13 -9.61 -0.91
N SER A 58 -16.12 -10.27 0.26
CA SER A 58 -16.75 -9.76 1.49
C SER A 58 -16.08 -8.46 1.95
N ALA A 59 -14.75 -8.40 1.93
CA ALA A 59 -14.00 -7.21 2.32
C ALA A 59 -14.24 -6.04 1.35
N GLU A 60 -14.26 -6.31 0.04
CA GLU A 60 -14.58 -5.32 -1.00
C GLU A 60 -16.01 -4.78 -0.88
N ALA A 61 -16.95 -5.63 -0.43
CA ALA A 61 -18.32 -5.23 -0.11
C ALA A 61 -18.43 -4.45 1.21
N GLY A 62 -17.34 -4.32 1.96
CA GLY A 62 -17.28 -3.62 3.25
C GLY A 62 -17.68 -4.46 4.46
N ASP A 63 -18.03 -5.74 4.29
CA ASP A 63 -18.26 -6.67 5.39
C ASP A 63 -16.92 -7.24 5.88
N LEU A 64 -16.23 -6.44 6.68
CA LEU A 64 -14.92 -6.77 7.26
C LEU A 64 -15.02 -7.94 8.26
N ASP A 65 -16.11 -8.02 9.04
CA ASP A 65 -16.30 -9.10 10.02
C ASP A 65 -16.59 -10.43 9.31
N GLY A 66 -17.34 -10.41 8.20
CA GLY A 66 -17.51 -11.56 7.31
C GLY A 66 -16.20 -12.01 6.68
N ALA A 67 -15.40 -11.07 6.18
CA ALA A 67 -14.10 -11.35 5.60
C ALA A 67 -13.14 -11.98 6.63
N GLU A 68 -13.07 -11.43 7.85
CA GLU A 68 -12.26 -11.97 8.95
C GLU A 68 -12.61 -13.44 9.24
N ARG A 69 -13.92 -13.77 9.29
CA ARG A 69 -14.38 -15.16 9.50
C ARG A 69 -13.96 -16.07 8.35
N LEU A 70 -14.15 -15.64 7.11
CA LEU A 70 -13.81 -16.41 5.92
C LEU A 70 -12.30 -16.68 5.84
N PHE A 71 -11.46 -15.66 6.06
CA PHE A 71 -10.01 -15.86 6.07
C PHE A 71 -9.56 -16.76 7.21
N THR A 72 -10.19 -16.65 8.38
CA THR A 72 -9.91 -17.56 9.50
C THR A 72 -10.28 -19.00 9.13
N GLU A 73 -11.43 -19.23 8.50
CA GLU A 73 -11.83 -20.56 8.02
C GLU A 73 -10.85 -21.11 6.96
N ALA A 74 -10.45 -20.29 5.99
CA ALA A 74 -9.46 -20.67 4.98
C ALA A 74 -8.15 -21.12 5.62
N LEU A 75 -7.65 -20.36 6.62
CA LEU A 75 -6.43 -20.68 7.36
C LEU A 75 -6.54 -21.95 8.22
N HIS A 76 -7.74 -22.31 8.69
CA HIS A 76 -7.96 -23.59 9.39
C HIS A 76 -7.89 -24.78 8.43
N ILE A 77 -8.28 -24.59 7.16
CA ILE A 77 -8.23 -25.64 6.14
C ILE A 77 -6.81 -25.82 5.62
N SER A 78 -6.10 -24.72 5.38
CA SER A 78 -4.72 -24.73 4.93
C SER A 78 -4.03 -23.43 5.36
N GLU A 79 -2.99 -23.55 6.18
CA GLU A 79 -2.15 -22.40 6.51
C GLU A 79 -1.38 -21.95 5.26
N ARG A 80 -1.60 -20.71 4.84
CA ARG A 80 -1.01 -20.12 3.64
C ARG A 80 -0.57 -18.70 3.92
N ALA A 81 0.58 -18.32 3.35
CA ALA A 81 1.09 -16.95 3.50
C ALA A 81 0.10 -15.90 2.94
N SER A 82 -0.59 -16.20 1.82
CA SER A 82 -1.62 -15.31 1.27
C SER A 82 -2.82 -15.13 2.22
N GLY A 83 -3.29 -16.20 2.86
CA GLY A 83 -4.41 -16.15 3.79
C GLY A 83 -4.12 -15.25 4.99
N TYR A 84 -2.88 -15.32 5.52
CA TYR A 84 -2.42 -14.42 6.58
C TYR A 84 -2.31 -12.97 6.09
N ASN A 85 -1.79 -12.71 4.89
CA ASN A 85 -1.76 -11.36 4.30
C ASN A 85 -3.17 -10.76 4.14
N ASN A 86 -4.11 -11.55 3.64
CA ASN A 86 -5.48 -11.11 3.40
C ASN A 86 -6.20 -10.80 4.72
N ARG A 87 -6.02 -11.65 5.74
CA ARG A 87 -6.58 -11.39 7.07
C ARG A 87 -5.93 -10.19 7.76
N ALA A 88 -4.62 -10.02 7.62
CA ALA A 88 -3.92 -8.84 8.11
C ALA A 88 -4.46 -7.55 7.48
N GLN A 89 -4.80 -7.57 6.18
CA GLN A 89 -5.40 -6.42 5.52
C GLN A 89 -6.77 -6.07 6.12
N VAL A 90 -7.61 -7.08 6.40
CA VAL A 90 -8.89 -6.87 7.10
C VAL A 90 -8.66 -6.28 8.50
N PHE A 91 -7.71 -6.82 9.26
CA PHE A 91 -7.36 -6.28 10.57
C PHE A 91 -6.88 -4.82 10.49
N ARG A 92 -6.06 -4.46 9.49
CA ARG A 92 -5.66 -3.06 9.23
C ARG A 92 -6.86 -2.15 9.00
N LEU A 93 -7.84 -2.60 8.21
CA LEU A 93 -9.06 -1.85 7.90
C LEU A 93 -9.98 -1.70 9.12
N GLN A 94 -9.98 -2.68 10.02
CA GLN A 94 -10.68 -2.63 11.31
C GLN A 94 -9.91 -1.84 12.39
N GLY A 95 -8.66 -1.42 12.14
CA GLY A 95 -7.80 -0.74 13.13
C GLY A 95 -7.16 -1.66 14.17
N LYS A 96 -7.14 -2.98 13.91
CA LYS A 96 -6.52 -4.02 14.73
C LYS A 96 -5.05 -4.23 14.35
N ASP A 97 -4.23 -3.22 14.64
CA ASP A 97 -2.85 -3.15 14.13
C ASP A 97 -1.93 -4.24 14.67
N ASP A 98 -2.10 -4.60 15.94
CA ASP A 98 -1.26 -5.60 16.58
C ASP A 98 -1.55 -6.99 16.01
N GLU A 99 -2.83 -7.32 15.79
CA GLU A 99 -3.26 -8.55 15.13
C GLU A 99 -2.79 -8.60 13.68
N ALA A 100 -2.87 -7.48 12.95
CA ALA A 100 -2.33 -7.40 11.60
C ALA A 100 -0.81 -7.66 11.55
N ILE A 101 -0.05 -7.08 12.47
CA ILE A 101 1.41 -7.32 12.55
C ILE A 101 1.71 -8.80 12.82
N LEU A 102 0.95 -9.46 13.70
CA LEU A 102 1.14 -10.89 13.99
C LEU A 102 0.93 -11.75 12.74
N ASP A 103 -0.13 -11.50 11.98
CA ASP A 103 -0.41 -12.21 10.74
C ASP A 103 0.65 -11.94 9.66
N LEU A 104 1.11 -10.69 9.52
CA LEU A 104 2.15 -10.34 8.56
C LEU A 104 3.50 -10.99 8.92
N ASN A 105 3.84 -11.09 10.20
CA ASN A 105 5.00 -11.85 10.64
C ASN A 105 4.89 -13.31 10.21
N ARG A 106 3.72 -13.92 10.41
CA ARG A 106 3.48 -15.30 10.02
C ARG A 106 3.57 -15.50 8.51
N ALA A 107 3.01 -14.59 7.72
CA ALA A 107 3.10 -14.60 6.26
C ALA A 107 4.57 -14.55 5.77
N ILE A 108 5.39 -13.67 6.37
CA ILE A 108 6.82 -13.54 6.05
C ILE A 108 7.60 -14.81 6.41
N GLU A 109 7.34 -15.39 7.59
CA GLU A 109 7.98 -16.65 8.00
C GLU A 109 7.66 -17.79 7.02
N MET A 110 6.38 -17.93 6.65
CA MET A 110 5.91 -19.01 5.77
C MET A 110 6.42 -18.86 4.33
N SER A 111 6.57 -17.63 3.83
CA SER A 111 7.12 -17.39 2.50
C SER A 111 8.65 -17.40 2.46
N GLY A 112 9.30 -17.62 3.61
CA GLY A 112 10.75 -17.47 3.76
C GLY A 112 11.25 -16.06 3.45
N GLY A 113 10.39 -15.04 3.59
CA GLY A 113 10.69 -13.66 3.23
C GLY A 113 10.89 -13.44 1.73
N SER A 114 10.32 -14.31 0.89
CA SER A 114 10.42 -14.26 -0.57
C SER A 114 9.04 -14.43 -1.23
N GLY A 115 9.01 -14.46 -2.56
CA GLY A 115 7.78 -14.67 -3.32
C GLY A 115 6.81 -13.48 -3.24
N LYS A 116 5.63 -13.68 -3.80
CA LYS A 116 4.57 -12.67 -3.87
C LYS A 116 4.05 -12.37 -2.46
N ALA A 117 3.70 -13.41 -1.71
CA ALA A 117 3.18 -13.24 -0.35
C ALA A 117 4.19 -12.55 0.58
N GLY A 118 5.48 -12.89 0.52
CA GLY A 118 6.50 -12.23 1.33
C GLY A 118 6.66 -10.75 0.97
N CYS A 119 6.70 -10.45 -0.33
CA CYS A 119 6.78 -9.07 -0.80
C CYS A 119 5.60 -8.22 -0.32
N GLN A 120 4.37 -8.75 -0.43
CA GLN A 120 3.16 -8.08 0.05
C GLN A 120 3.17 -7.90 1.56
N ALA A 121 3.59 -8.93 2.31
CA ALA A 121 3.64 -8.89 3.76
C ALA A 121 4.59 -7.79 4.27
N TYR A 122 5.77 -7.67 3.67
CA TYR A 122 6.71 -6.59 3.98
C TYR A 122 6.11 -5.21 3.66
N CYS A 123 5.47 -5.02 2.50
CA CYS A 123 4.81 -3.75 2.18
C CYS A 123 3.75 -3.35 3.21
N GLN A 124 2.85 -4.28 3.57
CA GLN A 124 1.79 -4.00 4.52
C GLN A 124 2.33 -3.72 5.92
N ARG A 125 3.34 -4.48 6.37
CA ARG A 125 3.95 -4.29 7.70
C ARG A 125 4.71 -2.97 7.78
N ALA A 126 5.39 -2.58 6.70
CA ALA A 126 6.05 -1.28 6.60
C ALA A 126 5.07 -0.12 6.75
N LEU A 127 3.89 -0.20 6.12
CA LEU A 127 2.86 0.83 6.23
C LEU A 127 2.31 0.95 7.66
N LEU A 128 2.09 -0.18 8.33
CA LEU A 128 1.71 -0.20 9.74
C LEU A 128 2.78 0.43 10.63
N HIS A 129 4.05 0.06 10.43
CA HIS A 129 5.16 0.66 11.15
C HIS A 129 5.23 2.17 10.93
N ARG A 130 5.07 2.64 9.69
CA ARG A 130 5.08 4.07 9.35
C ARG A 130 3.90 4.80 10.02
N ARG A 131 2.68 4.24 9.97
CA ARG A 131 1.52 4.79 10.67
C ARG A 131 1.75 4.92 12.18
N ASN A 132 2.48 3.96 12.75
CA ASN A 132 2.81 3.93 14.18
C ASN A 132 4.09 4.70 14.54
N GLY A 133 4.62 5.53 13.63
CA GLY A 133 5.82 6.35 13.86
C GLY A 133 7.14 5.55 13.94
N ARG A 134 7.12 4.27 13.58
CA ARG A 134 8.28 3.36 13.58
C ARG A 134 9.00 3.41 12.23
N ASP A 135 9.46 4.59 11.84
CA ASP A 135 10.03 4.84 10.51
C ASP A 135 11.26 3.99 10.18
N VAL A 136 12.06 3.63 11.19
CA VAL A 136 13.23 2.75 10.99
C VAL A 136 12.77 1.35 10.56
N ALA A 137 11.84 0.76 11.30
CA ALA A 137 11.29 -0.56 10.97
C ALA A 137 10.53 -0.54 9.63
N ALA A 138 9.80 0.54 9.35
CA ALA A 138 9.15 0.73 8.06
C ALA A 138 10.14 0.78 6.89
N LYS A 139 11.26 1.49 7.04
CA LYS A 139 12.33 1.52 6.03
C LYS A 139 12.95 0.15 5.81
N GLU A 140 13.17 -0.62 6.87
CA GLU A 140 13.72 -1.98 6.76
C GLU A 140 12.80 -2.88 5.93
N ASP A 141 11.50 -2.89 6.24
CA ASP A 141 10.50 -3.69 5.51
C ASP A 141 10.31 -3.23 4.06
N PHE A 142 10.20 -1.91 3.81
CA PHE A 142 10.14 -1.42 2.44
C PHE A 142 11.42 -1.75 1.66
N THR A 143 12.59 -1.76 2.31
CA THR A 143 13.84 -2.17 1.64
C THR A 143 13.78 -3.64 1.23
N LYS A 144 13.25 -4.52 2.07
CA LYS A 144 13.03 -5.93 1.73
C LYS A 144 12.05 -6.10 0.57
N ALA A 145 10.90 -5.45 0.62
CA ALA A 145 9.93 -5.50 -0.48
C ALA A 145 10.49 -4.92 -1.79
N ALA A 146 11.27 -3.84 -1.74
CA ALA A 146 11.92 -3.25 -2.91
C ALA A 146 12.97 -4.18 -3.55
N GLN A 147 13.69 -4.94 -2.73
CA GLN A 147 14.64 -5.98 -3.17
C GLN A 147 13.92 -7.13 -3.88
N LEU A 148 12.70 -7.47 -3.44
CA LEU A 148 11.84 -8.46 -4.09
C LEU A 148 11.16 -7.94 -5.36
N GLY A 149 11.29 -6.65 -5.68
CA GLY A 149 10.76 -6.08 -6.93
C GLY A 149 9.54 -5.18 -6.77
N SER A 150 9.08 -4.88 -5.55
CA SER A 150 7.98 -3.94 -5.33
C SER A 150 8.34 -2.51 -5.77
N LEU A 151 7.66 -2.00 -6.79
CA LEU A 151 7.77 -0.59 -7.20
C LEU A 151 7.19 0.35 -6.13
N PHE A 152 6.07 -0.05 -5.52
CA PHE A 152 5.47 0.67 -4.40
C PHE A 152 6.48 0.89 -3.27
N ALA A 153 7.17 -0.16 -2.82
CA ALA A 153 8.14 -0.04 -1.74
C ALA A 153 9.33 0.85 -2.10
N ARG A 154 9.82 0.77 -3.36
CA ARG A 154 10.86 1.70 -3.87
C ARG A 154 10.40 3.15 -3.80
N HIS A 155 9.16 3.43 -4.22
CA HIS A 155 8.58 4.76 -4.13
C HIS A 155 8.50 5.25 -2.67
N GLN A 156 7.98 4.41 -1.77
CA GLN A 156 7.89 4.73 -0.35
C GLN A 156 9.27 5.05 0.27
N LEU A 157 10.33 4.33 -0.10
CA LEU A 157 11.68 4.64 0.36
C LEU A 157 12.18 6.01 -0.12
N VAL A 158 11.82 6.43 -1.34
CA VAL A 158 12.15 7.76 -1.86
C VAL A 158 11.40 8.84 -1.08
N GLU A 159 10.10 8.65 -0.80
CA GLU A 159 9.32 9.58 0.03
C GLU A 159 9.86 9.69 1.46
N MET A 160 10.34 8.59 2.02
CA MET A 160 10.91 8.54 3.37
C MET A 160 12.36 9.06 3.44
N ASN A 161 12.94 9.50 2.32
CA ASN A 161 14.27 10.09 2.29
C ASN A 161 14.22 11.52 2.88
N PRO A 162 14.90 11.79 4.01
CA PRO A 162 14.85 13.09 4.67
C PRO A 162 15.40 14.23 3.79
N TYR A 163 16.32 13.94 2.87
CA TYR A 163 16.84 14.93 1.94
C TYR A 163 15.82 15.32 0.88
N ALA A 164 15.00 14.38 0.39
CA ALA A 164 13.91 14.68 -0.54
C ALA A 164 12.85 15.57 0.13
N ALA A 165 12.50 15.29 1.39
CA ALA A 165 11.59 16.11 2.17
C ALA A 165 12.10 17.56 2.37
N MET A 166 13.39 17.73 2.67
CA MET A 166 14.01 19.05 2.84
C MET A 166 14.05 19.84 1.52
N CYS A 167 14.44 19.21 0.40
CA CYS A 167 14.43 19.86 -0.90
C CYS A 167 13.02 20.32 -1.31
N ASN A 168 12.00 19.51 -1.06
CA ASN A 168 10.61 19.86 -1.34
C ASN A 168 10.14 21.03 -0.47
N GLN A 169 10.50 21.06 0.82
CA GLN A 169 10.21 22.22 1.70
C GLN A 169 10.90 23.50 1.21
N MET A 170 12.19 23.42 0.87
CA MET A 170 12.95 24.58 0.38
C MET A 170 12.39 25.12 -0.94
N LEU A 171 12.00 24.24 -1.87
CA LEU A 171 11.37 24.63 -3.14
C LEU A 171 10.00 25.29 -2.91
N ASN A 172 9.17 24.72 -2.03
CA ASN A 172 7.87 25.29 -1.68
C ASN A 172 8.02 26.68 -1.02
N ASP A 173 8.96 26.83 -0.09
CA ASP A 173 9.24 28.12 0.55
C ASP A 173 9.72 29.18 -0.44
N MET A 174 10.53 28.78 -1.43
CA MET A 174 11.00 29.66 -2.50
C MET A 174 9.85 30.09 -3.43
N MET A 175 8.99 29.16 -3.84
CA MET A 175 7.81 29.45 -4.67
C MET A 175 6.80 30.35 -3.95
N MET A 176 6.59 30.15 -2.65
CA MET A 176 5.73 31.01 -1.84
C MET A 176 6.27 32.44 -1.73
N LYS A 177 7.59 32.61 -1.65
CA LYS A 177 8.23 33.94 -1.63
C LYS A 177 8.10 34.66 -2.97
N LEU A 178 8.25 33.95 -4.09
CA LEU A 178 8.10 34.50 -5.43
C LEU A 178 6.66 34.99 -5.68
N ASN A 179 5.65 34.16 -5.37
CA ASN A 179 4.24 34.56 -5.52
C ASN A 179 3.85 35.77 -4.66
N ARG A 180 4.44 35.91 -3.46
CA ARG A 180 4.22 37.10 -2.61
C ARG A 180 4.85 38.36 -3.20
N MET A 181 6.04 38.25 -3.80
CA MET A 181 6.69 39.39 -4.48
C MET A 181 5.88 39.88 -5.68
N ASP A 182 5.32 38.98 -6.48
CA ASP A 182 4.51 39.33 -7.64
C ASP A 182 3.20 40.03 -7.23
N TYR A 183 2.57 39.59 -6.12
CA TYR A 183 1.39 40.24 -5.54
C TYR A 183 1.69 41.67 -5.06
N THR A 184 2.81 41.88 -4.36
CA THR A 184 3.21 43.21 -3.88
C THR A 184 3.56 44.17 -5.01
N ASN A 185 4.15 43.67 -6.11
CA ASN A 185 4.52 44.48 -7.27
C ASN A 185 3.34 44.83 -8.20
N GLY A 186 2.24 44.07 -8.14
CA GLY A 186 0.99 44.36 -8.86
C GLY A 186 0.17 45.47 -8.20
N VAL A 187 0.04 45.45 -6.87
CA VAL A 187 -0.74 46.45 -6.11
C VAL A 187 -0.11 47.85 -6.17
N THR A 188 1.22 47.95 -6.25
CA THR A 188 1.90 49.25 -6.39
C THR A 188 1.72 49.89 -7.76
N LYS A 189 1.39 49.13 -8.82
CA LYS A 189 1.20 49.67 -10.18
C LYS A 189 -0.21 50.18 -10.45
N GLU A 190 -1.22 49.77 -9.67
CA GLU A 190 -2.60 50.24 -9.84
C GLU A 190 -2.91 51.54 -9.07
N ASN A 191 -2.15 51.88 -8.03
CA ASN A 191 -2.37 53.10 -7.23
C ASN A 191 -1.72 54.37 -7.80
N ASP A 192 -0.95 54.30 -8.90
CA ASP A 192 -0.28 55.45 -9.54
C ASP A 192 -1.05 56.01 -10.76
N LYS A 193 -2.31 55.61 -10.97
CA LYS A 193 -3.17 56.09 -12.07
C LYS A 193 -4.47 56.77 -11.61
N SER A 194 -4.43 57.61 -10.59
CA SER A 194 -5.54 58.52 -10.22
C SER A 194 -5.07 59.96 -10.07
#